data_AF-M3YSS1-F1
#
_entry.id   AF-M3YSS1-F1
#
_cell.length_a   1.000
_cell.length_b   1.000
_cell.length_c   1.000
_cell.angle_alpha   90.00
_cell.angle_beta   90.00
_cell.angle_gamma   90.00
#
_symmetry.space_group_name_H-M   'P 1'
#
loop_
_entity.id
_entity.type
_entity.pdbx_description
1 polymer ?
#
loop_
_entity_poly.entity_id
_entity_poly.type
_entity_poly.pdbx_seq_one_letter_code
_entity_poly.pdbx_strand_id
1 'polypeptide(L)'
;MPRRHLWIRKETRLLGAIEIMTGLNIYGVGLLWTYLFLSQPSAFEKSYIPLSAVTGYPYWSSPCFIFSGALAVIVERRRTVFLLSYTIILNILSACIAVSGLLLLSVEFIMYSLSTYATIWPERSGKILSEYLFLFTFLELFLTCTVVHWGYKAKYHR
;
A
#
# COMPACT_ATOMS: atom_id res chain seq x y z
N MET A 1 -0.15 19.26 32.06
CA MET A 1 0.27 17.90 31.64
C MET A 1 0.63 17.84 30.14
N PRO A 2 1.83 18.27 29.69
CA PRO A 2 2.17 18.35 28.26
C PRO A 2 2.81 17.08 27.63
N ARG A 3 3.27 16.10 28.41
CA ARG A 3 4.03 14.94 27.88
C ARG A 3 3.25 14.05 26.90
N ARG A 4 1.95 13.84 27.09
CA ARG A 4 1.14 12.89 26.29
C ARG A 4 0.94 13.34 24.84
N HIS A 5 0.79 14.66 24.61
CA HIS A 5 0.59 15.20 23.26
C HIS A 5 1.85 15.14 22.39
N LEU A 6 3.03 15.31 22.99
CA LEU A 6 4.32 15.22 22.30
C LEU A 6 4.64 13.79 21.83
N TRP A 7 4.18 12.80 22.57
CA TRP A 7 4.37 11.39 22.25
C TRP A 7 3.52 10.98 21.03
N ILE A 8 2.21 11.23 21.06
CA ILE A 8 1.28 10.94 19.93
C ILE A 8 1.78 11.63 18.63
N ARG A 9 2.36 12.82 18.76
CA ARG A 9 2.91 13.59 17.64
C ARG A 9 4.04 12.85 16.93
N LYS A 10 5.06 12.41 17.69
CA LYS A 10 6.19 11.66 17.12
C LYS A 10 5.75 10.36 16.47
N GLU A 11 4.76 9.69 17.04
CA GLU A 11 4.22 8.45 16.48
C GLU A 11 3.45 8.70 15.18
N THR A 12 2.59 9.72 15.10
CA THR A 12 1.88 10.06 13.85
C THR A 12 2.84 10.37 12.70
N ARG A 13 3.97 11.02 13.00
CA ARG A 13 5.03 11.26 12.01
C ARG A 13 5.68 9.97 11.55
N LEU A 14 5.98 9.09 12.50
CA LEU A 14 6.58 7.79 12.19
C LEU A 14 5.64 6.97 11.31
N LEU A 15 4.35 6.90 11.64
CA LEU A 15 3.35 6.21 10.82
C LEU A 15 3.30 6.79 9.40
N GLY A 16 3.21 8.11 9.25
CA GLY A 16 3.20 8.74 7.92
C GLY A 16 4.50 8.52 7.13
N ALA A 17 5.65 8.44 7.80
CA ALA A 17 6.91 8.07 7.15
C ALA A 17 6.91 6.61 6.67
N ILE A 18 6.32 5.70 7.46
CA ILE A 18 6.18 4.30 7.06
C ILE A 18 5.21 4.18 5.88
N GLU A 19 4.08 4.91 5.86
CA GLU A 19 3.13 4.96 4.72
C GLU A 19 3.80 5.46 3.41
N ILE A 20 4.70 6.43 3.51
CA ILE A 20 5.49 6.86 2.35
C ILE A 20 6.43 5.74 1.88
N MET A 21 7.11 5.08 2.82
CA MET A 21 8.02 3.99 2.49
C MET A 21 7.28 2.78 1.90
N THR A 22 6.13 2.39 2.43
CA THR A 22 5.28 1.31 1.90
C THR A 22 4.80 1.65 0.49
N GLY A 23 4.32 2.88 0.27
CA GLY A 23 3.95 3.35 -1.06
C GLY A 23 5.10 3.27 -2.07
N LEU A 24 6.32 3.65 -1.69
CA LEU A 24 7.52 3.51 -2.53
C LEU A 24 7.90 2.05 -2.79
N ASN A 25 7.80 1.17 -1.79
CA ASN A 25 8.04 -0.26 -1.97
C ASN A 25 7.05 -0.87 -2.97
N ILE A 26 5.75 -0.54 -2.84
CA ILE A 26 4.71 -1.01 -3.77
C ILE A 26 5.02 -0.54 -5.20
N TYR A 27 5.43 0.72 -5.38
CA TYR A 27 5.86 1.21 -6.68
C TYR A 27 7.06 0.46 -7.25
N GLY A 28 8.09 0.24 -6.42
CA GLY A 28 9.29 -0.51 -6.80
C GLY A 28 8.98 -1.93 -7.23
N VAL A 29 8.09 -2.61 -6.51
CA VAL A 29 7.59 -3.94 -6.90
C VAL A 29 6.85 -3.87 -8.23
N GLY A 30 6.02 -2.85 -8.46
CA GLY A 30 5.39 -2.61 -9.77
C GLY A 30 6.38 -2.46 -10.91
N LEU A 31 7.47 -1.70 -10.71
CA LEU A 31 8.55 -1.56 -11.70
C LEU A 31 9.26 -2.89 -12.00
N LEU A 32 9.59 -3.66 -10.96
CA LEU A 32 10.17 -5.00 -11.13
C LEU A 32 9.23 -5.91 -11.91
N TRP A 33 7.91 -5.79 -11.66
CA TRP A 33 6.87 -6.50 -12.40
C TRP A 33 6.89 -6.19 -13.90
N THR A 34 6.92 -4.91 -14.26
CA THR A 34 7.00 -4.48 -15.66
C THR A 34 8.30 -4.88 -16.33
N TYR A 35 9.43 -4.84 -15.61
CA TYR A 35 10.70 -5.33 -16.13
C TYR A 35 10.64 -6.84 -16.43
N LEU A 36 10.11 -7.63 -15.49
CA LEU A 36 9.87 -9.06 -15.69
C LEU A 36 9.02 -9.27 -16.93
N PHE A 37 7.87 -8.61 -17.05
CA PHE A 37 6.96 -8.74 -18.19
C PHE A 37 7.61 -8.42 -19.54
N LEU A 38 8.40 -7.33 -19.63
CA LEU A 38 9.12 -6.96 -20.86
C LEU A 38 10.22 -7.96 -21.24
N SER A 39 10.84 -8.62 -20.25
CA SER A 39 11.88 -9.62 -20.45
C SER A 39 11.36 -11.03 -20.78
N GLN A 40 10.09 -11.33 -20.49
CA GLN A 40 9.46 -12.63 -20.78
C GLN A 40 9.43 -13.00 -22.28
N PRO A 41 8.91 -12.14 -23.20
CA PRO A 41 8.66 -12.55 -24.58
C PRO A 41 9.93 -12.87 -25.39
N SER A 42 11.10 -12.41 -24.97
CA SER A 42 12.38 -12.74 -25.61
C SER A 42 13.01 -14.05 -25.11
N ALA A 43 12.53 -14.60 -23.98
CA ALA A 43 13.12 -15.76 -23.32
C ALA A 43 12.20 -16.99 -23.28
N PHE A 44 10.88 -16.82 -23.23
CA PHE A 44 9.91 -17.92 -23.09
C PHE A 44 8.63 -17.66 -23.91
N GLU A 45 8.14 -18.67 -24.65
CA GLU A 45 6.89 -18.61 -25.44
C GLU A 45 5.61 -18.53 -24.58
N LYS A 46 5.70 -18.62 -23.24
CA LYS A 46 4.58 -18.49 -22.31
C LYS A 46 4.75 -17.25 -21.44
N SER A 47 3.71 -16.41 -21.42
CA SER A 47 3.66 -15.18 -20.62
C SER A 47 2.72 -15.36 -19.43
N TYR A 48 3.25 -15.22 -18.21
CA TYR A 48 2.44 -15.16 -16.99
C TYR A 48 2.09 -13.70 -16.70
N ILE A 49 0.79 -13.39 -16.71
CA ILE A 49 0.29 -12.05 -16.45
C ILE A 49 -0.63 -12.11 -15.21
N PRO A 50 -0.17 -11.66 -14.04
CA PRO A 50 -0.98 -11.64 -12.83
C PRO A 50 -2.03 -10.55 -12.93
N LEU A 51 -3.12 -10.76 -12.21
CA LEU A 51 -4.23 -9.83 -12.17
C LEU A 51 -3.81 -8.45 -11.64
N SER A 52 -2.91 -8.42 -10.65
CA SER A 52 -2.37 -7.19 -10.08
C SER A 52 -1.57 -6.33 -11.07
N ALA A 53 -0.87 -6.95 -12.04
CA ALA A 53 -0.19 -6.23 -13.10
C ALA A 53 -1.15 -5.75 -14.18
N VAL A 54 -2.13 -6.58 -14.58
CA VAL A 54 -3.16 -6.20 -15.58
C VAL A 54 -3.95 -4.98 -15.11
N THR A 55 -4.34 -4.97 -13.84
CA THR A 55 -5.07 -3.85 -13.23
C THR A 55 -4.20 -2.64 -12.93
N GLY A 56 -2.87 -2.77 -13.09
CA GLY A 56 -1.92 -1.72 -12.77
C GLY A 56 -1.98 -1.28 -11.30
N TYR A 57 -2.44 -2.15 -10.39
CA TYR A 57 -2.68 -1.82 -8.98
C TYR A 57 -1.52 -1.06 -8.33
N PRO A 58 -0.25 -1.50 -8.46
CA PRO A 58 0.87 -0.81 -7.84
C PRO A 58 1.08 0.64 -8.33
N TYR A 59 0.68 0.95 -9.57
CA TYR A 59 0.93 2.26 -10.18
C TYR A 59 -0.01 3.35 -9.69
N TRP A 60 -1.29 3.04 -9.53
CA TRP A 60 -2.28 4.02 -9.08
C TRP A 60 -2.46 4.01 -7.55
N SER A 61 -2.22 2.88 -6.87
CA SER A 61 -2.29 2.81 -5.40
C SER A 61 -1.11 3.49 -4.71
N SER A 62 0.11 3.32 -5.23
CA SER A 62 1.32 3.90 -4.65
C SER A 62 1.25 5.43 -4.42
N PRO A 63 0.91 6.28 -5.42
CA PRO A 63 0.84 7.71 -5.19
C PRO A 63 -0.21 8.05 -4.13
N CYS A 64 -1.35 7.36 -4.09
CA CYS A 64 -2.37 7.57 -3.05
C CYS A 64 -1.81 7.30 -1.63
N PHE A 65 -1.04 6.24 -1.47
CA PHE A 65 -0.40 5.88 -0.18
C PHE A 65 0.66 6.90 0.22
N ILE A 66 1.52 7.30 -0.73
CA ILE A 66 2.53 8.35 -0.50
C ILE A 66 1.88 9.68 -0.12
N PHE A 67 0.81 10.10 -0.80
CA PHE A 67 0.09 11.32 -0.48
C PHE A 67 -0.58 11.26 0.90
N SER A 68 -1.18 10.12 1.26
CA SER A 68 -1.75 9.89 2.58
C SER A 68 -0.70 10.06 3.68
N GLY A 69 0.45 9.39 3.54
CA GLY A 69 1.55 9.47 4.51
C GLY A 69 2.20 10.85 4.59
N ALA A 70 2.37 11.53 3.46
CA ALA A 70 2.91 12.89 3.43
C ALA A 70 2.03 13.86 4.22
N LEU A 71 0.71 13.73 4.13
CA LEU A 71 -0.22 14.57 4.89
C LEU A 71 -0.26 14.22 6.37
N ALA A 72 -0.14 12.95 6.73
CA ALA A 72 0.04 12.54 8.13
C ALA A 72 1.29 13.21 8.75
N VAL A 73 2.40 13.29 8.01
CA VAL A 73 3.61 14.02 8.44
C VAL A 73 3.38 15.54 8.48
N ILE A 74 2.67 16.13 7.52
CA ILE A 74 2.40 17.57 7.50
C ILE A 74 1.49 17.99 8.66
N VAL A 75 0.47 17.20 9.00
CA VAL A 75 -0.43 17.45 10.13
C VAL A 75 0.33 17.49 11.45
N GLU A 76 1.37 16.68 11.60
CA GLU A 76 2.26 16.75 12.76
C GLU A 76 2.90 18.15 12.88
N ARG A 77 3.32 18.76 11.76
CA ARG A 77 4.03 20.05 11.74
C ARG A 77 3.07 21.25 11.77
N ARG A 78 1.93 21.18 11.09
CA ARG A 78 0.93 22.26 10.98
C ARG A 78 -0.46 21.74 11.35
N ARG A 79 -0.87 22.00 12.60
CA ARG A 79 -2.12 21.45 13.15
C ARG A 79 -3.31 22.38 12.89
N THR A 80 -3.81 22.39 11.65
CA THR A 80 -5.11 23.02 11.34
C THR A 80 -6.22 21.96 11.31
N VAL A 81 -7.42 22.34 11.72
CA VAL A 81 -8.60 21.43 11.72
C VAL A 81 -8.92 20.94 10.31
N PHE A 82 -8.68 21.80 9.31
CA PHE A 82 -8.81 21.46 7.89
C PHE A 82 -7.80 20.40 7.45
N LEU A 83 -6.51 20.57 7.76
CA LEU A 83 -5.48 19.58 7.42
C LEU A 83 -5.73 18.23 8.11
N LEU A 84 -6.15 18.24 9.38
CA LEU A 84 -6.51 17.03 10.11
C LEU A 84 -7.68 16.29 9.45
N SER A 85 -8.73 17.02 9.05
CA SER A 85 -9.89 16.42 8.38
C SER A 85 -9.52 15.85 7.01
N TYR A 86 -8.68 16.55 6.24
CA TYR A 86 -8.20 16.07 4.94
C TYR A 86 -7.36 14.79 5.07
N THR A 87 -6.49 14.74 6.08
CA THR A 87 -5.67 13.54 6.37
C THR A 87 -6.53 12.34 6.73
N ILE A 88 -7.57 12.52 7.56
CA ILE A 88 -8.52 11.43 7.88
C ILE A 88 -9.21 10.94 6.61
N ILE A 89 -9.71 11.84 5.75
CA ILE A 89 -10.40 11.48 4.51
C ILE A 89 -9.47 10.68 3.59
N LEU A 90 -8.23 11.14 3.39
CA LEU A 90 -7.30 10.43 2.52
C LEU A 90 -6.83 9.09 3.08
N ASN A 91 -6.67 8.97 4.39
CA ASN A 91 -6.37 7.67 5.00
C ASN A 91 -7.55 6.69 4.87
N ILE A 92 -8.80 7.16 4.95
CA ILE A 92 -9.97 6.31 4.67
C ILE A 92 -9.98 5.86 3.20
N LEU A 93 -9.70 6.77 2.27
CA LEU A 93 -9.58 6.42 0.85
C LEU A 93 -8.43 5.42 0.62
N SER A 94 -7.28 5.64 1.25
CA SER A 94 -6.14 4.72 1.23
C SER A 94 -6.51 3.33 1.76
N ALA A 95 -7.24 3.26 2.88
CA ALA A 95 -7.74 2.01 3.43
C ALA A 95 -8.68 1.28 2.46
N CYS A 96 -9.60 1.99 1.80
CA CYS A 96 -10.46 1.39 0.77
C CYS A 96 -9.64 0.80 -0.38
N ILE A 97 -8.63 1.54 -0.87
CA ILE A 97 -7.71 1.09 -1.93
C ILE A 97 -6.91 -0.13 -1.48
N ALA A 98 -6.45 -0.15 -0.23
CA ALA A 98 -5.72 -1.28 0.35
C ALA A 98 -6.61 -2.52 0.44
N VAL A 99 -7.87 -2.40 0.89
CA VAL A 99 -8.83 -3.50 0.92
C VAL A 99 -9.11 -4.04 -0.48
N SER A 100 -9.33 -3.16 -1.46
CA SER A 100 -9.50 -3.58 -2.86
C SER A 100 -8.26 -4.32 -3.40
N GLY A 101 -7.06 -3.85 -3.06
CA GLY A 101 -5.81 -4.51 -3.41
C GLY A 101 -5.65 -5.90 -2.79
N LEU A 102 -5.98 -6.05 -1.51
CA LEU A 102 -5.95 -7.35 -0.82
C LEU A 102 -6.93 -8.35 -1.42
N LEU A 103 -8.15 -7.90 -1.75
CA LEU A 103 -9.14 -8.74 -2.43
C LEU A 103 -8.62 -9.18 -3.79
N LEU A 104 -8.07 -8.26 -4.58
CA LEU A 104 -7.50 -8.54 -5.90
C LEU A 104 -6.36 -9.57 -5.82
N LEU A 105 -5.41 -9.37 -4.91
CA LEU A 105 -4.29 -10.29 -4.69
C LEU A 105 -4.76 -11.66 -4.16
N SER A 106 -5.81 -11.70 -3.32
CA SER A 106 -6.38 -12.96 -2.84
C SER A 106 -6.99 -13.79 -3.98
N VAL A 107 -7.70 -13.14 -4.93
CA VAL A 107 -8.24 -13.80 -6.12
C VAL A 107 -7.09 -14.33 -6.99
N GLU A 108 -6.02 -13.55 -7.14
CA GLU A 108 -4.82 -13.99 -7.86
C GLU A 108 -4.19 -15.26 -7.26
N PHE A 109 -4.08 -15.34 -5.94
CA PHE A 109 -3.57 -16.53 -5.26
C PHE A 109 -4.48 -17.75 -5.40
N ILE A 110 -5.80 -17.57 -5.37
CA ILE A 110 -6.77 -18.65 -5.59
C ILE A 110 -6.63 -19.19 -7.02
N MET A 111 -6.56 -18.30 -8.01
CA MET A 111 -6.37 -18.68 -9.42
C MET A 111 -5.05 -19.42 -9.64
N TYR A 112 -3.98 -18.96 -8.99
CA TYR A 112 -2.69 -19.64 -9.02
C TYR A 112 -2.77 -21.05 -8.39
N SER A 113 -3.43 -21.19 -7.23
CA SER A 113 -3.57 -22.48 -6.55
C SER A 113 -4.42 -23.49 -7.31
N LEU A 114 -5.38 -23.04 -8.12
CA LEU A 114 -6.24 -23.90 -8.95
C LEU A 114 -5.54 -24.35 -10.25
N SER A 115 -4.50 -23.63 -10.70
CA SER A 115 -3.73 -24.01 -11.87
C SER A 115 -2.85 -25.22 -11.57
N THR A 116 -3.15 -26.34 -12.24
CA THR A 116 -2.51 -27.65 -12.06
C THR A 116 -1.34 -27.89 -13.04
N TYR A 117 -0.76 -26.83 -13.61
CA TYR A 117 0.30 -26.94 -14.61
C TYR A 117 1.71 -26.89 -13.98
N ALA A 118 2.69 -27.52 -14.64
CA ALA A 118 4.08 -27.46 -14.23
C ALA A 118 4.60 -26.02 -14.25
N THR A 119 4.92 -25.49 -13.07
CA THR A 119 5.29 -24.08 -12.87
C THR A 119 6.61 -23.75 -13.54
N ILE A 120 6.60 -22.75 -14.43
CA ILE A 120 7.81 -22.23 -15.07
C ILE A 120 8.44 -21.17 -14.13
N TRP A 121 9.76 -20.97 -14.20
CA TRP A 121 10.50 -20.01 -13.33
C TRP A 121 9.88 -18.60 -13.25
N PRO A 122 9.34 -18.01 -14.34
CA PRO A 122 8.70 -16.69 -14.30
C PRO A 122 7.43 -16.62 -13.45
N GLU A 123 6.61 -17.69 -13.44
CA GLU A 123 5.40 -17.76 -12.63
C GLU A 123 5.75 -17.75 -11.14
N ARG A 124 6.85 -18.44 -10.77
CA ARG A 124 7.34 -18.49 -9.40
C ARG A 124 7.82 -17.11 -8.93
N SER A 125 8.59 -16.41 -9.77
CA SER A 125 9.08 -15.06 -9.48
C SER A 125 7.94 -14.05 -9.40
N GLY A 126 6.96 -14.14 -10.30
CA GLY A 126 5.76 -13.31 -10.29
C GLY A 126 4.94 -13.49 -9.02
N LYS A 127 4.72 -14.76 -8.61
CA LYS A 127 4.02 -15.09 -7.35
C LYS A 127 4.71 -14.50 -6.13
N ILE A 128 6.03 -14.60 -6.04
CA ILE A 128 6.81 -14.01 -4.94
C ILE A 128 6.61 -12.50 -4.89
N LEU A 129 6.64 -11.80 -6.03
CA LEU A 129 6.33 -10.37 -6.09
C LEU A 129 4.91 -10.04 -5.60
N SER A 130 3.92 -10.85 -5.98
CA SER A 130 2.53 -10.68 -5.52
C SER A 130 2.38 -10.94 -4.01
N GLU A 131 3.14 -11.87 -3.44
CA GLU A 131 3.24 -12.08 -1.98
C GLU A 131 3.83 -10.85 -1.27
N TYR A 132 4.88 -10.24 -1.82
CA TYR A 132 5.42 -8.99 -1.30
C TYR A 132 4.40 -7.84 -1.36
N LEU A 133 3.70 -7.69 -2.49
CA LEU A 133 2.62 -6.70 -2.62
C LEU A 133 1.55 -6.91 -1.55
N PHE A 134 1.14 -8.16 -1.31
CA PHE A 134 0.13 -8.48 -0.31
C PHE A 134 0.56 -8.03 1.10
N LEU A 135 1.80 -8.30 1.49
CA LEU A 135 2.33 -7.90 2.79
C LEU A 135 2.39 -6.37 2.94
N PHE A 136 2.87 -5.65 1.93
CA PHE A 136 2.96 -4.19 1.99
C PHE A 136 1.57 -3.53 1.95
N THR A 137 0.62 -4.06 1.18
CA THR A 137 -0.76 -3.56 1.17
C THR A 137 -1.47 -3.85 2.51
N PHE A 138 -1.23 -5.01 3.12
CA PHE A 138 -1.76 -5.30 4.45
C PHE A 138 -1.19 -4.37 5.52
N LEU A 139 0.12 -4.08 5.45
CA LEU A 139 0.77 -3.11 6.31
C LEU A 139 0.16 -1.71 6.14
N GLU A 140 -0.07 -1.26 4.90
CA GLU A 140 -0.72 0.01 4.59
C GLU A 140 -2.12 0.11 5.21
N LEU A 141 -2.91 -0.97 5.14
CA LEU A 141 -4.24 -1.00 5.76
C LEU A 141 -4.15 -0.82 7.28
N PHE A 142 -3.16 -1.43 7.93
CA PHE A 142 -2.97 -1.29 9.37
C PHE A 142 -2.55 0.14 9.76
N LEU A 143 -1.63 0.73 9.00
CA LEU A 143 -1.14 2.09 9.23
C LEU A 143 -2.27 3.12 9.09
N THR A 144 -3.00 3.06 7.98
CA THR A 144 -4.11 3.98 7.67
C THR A 144 -5.23 3.87 8.71
N CYS A 145 -5.59 2.66 9.15
CA CYS A 145 -6.53 2.45 10.26
C CYS A 145 -6.06 3.13 11.55
N THR A 146 -4.76 3.01 11.87
CA THR A 146 -4.17 3.62 13.07
C THR A 146 -4.18 5.16 12.97
N VAL A 147 -3.80 5.72 11.81
CA VAL A 147 -3.81 7.16 11.56
C VAL A 147 -5.23 7.72 11.65
N VAL A 148 -6.23 7.03 11.08
CA VAL A 148 -7.64 7.42 11.19
C VAL A 148 -8.11 7.41 12.65
N HIS A 149 -7.83 6.34 13.40
CA HIS A 149 -8.20 6.23 14.81
C HIS A 149 -7.61 7.38 15.65
N TRP A 150 -6.32 7.68 15.47
CA TRP A 150 -5.67 8.78 16.16
C TRP A 150 -6.15 10.15 15.69
N GLY A 151 -6.43 10.30 14.39
CA GLY A 151 -7.01 11.52 13.82
C GLY A 151 -8.38 11.85 14.41
N TYR A 152 -9.27 10.86 14.52
CA TYR A 152 -10.57 11.00 15.18
C TYR A 152 -10.43 11.36 16.66
N LYS A 153 -9.54 10.66 17.38
CA LYS A 153 -9.26 10.97 18.79
C LYS A 153 -8.76 12.41 18.97
N ALA A 154 -7.90 12.89 18.06
CA ALA A 154 -7.38 14.25 18.07
C ALA A 154 -8.43 15.32 17.71
N LYS A 155 -9.46 14.95 16.92
CA LYS A 155 -10.53 15.87 16.50
C LYS A 155 -11.63 16.01 17.55
N TYR A 156 -12.01 14.92 18.23
CA TYR A 156 -13.12 14.90 19.19
C TYR A 156 -12.71 15.12 20.66
N HIS A 157 -11.45 14.87 21.04
CA HIS A 157 -10.92 15.21 22.38
C HIS A 157 -10.16 16.54 22.39
N ARG A 158 -10.68 17.55 21.70
CA ARG A 158 -10.14 18.92 21.74
C ARG A 158 -10.80 19.73 22.84
#